data_AF-A0A2R6I3K4-F1
#
_entry.id   AF-A0A2R6I3K4-F1
#
_cell.length_a   1.000
_cell.length_b   1.000
_cell.length_c   1.000
_cell.angle_alpha   90.00
_cell.angle_beta   90.00
_cell.angle_gamma   90.00
#
_symmetry.space_group_name_H-M   'P 1'
#
loop_
_entity.id
_entity.type
_entity.pdbx_description
1 polymer ?
#
loop_
_entity_poly.entity_id
_entity_poly.type
_entity_poly.pdbx_seq_one_letter_code
_entity_poly.pdbx_strand_id
1 'polypeptide(L)'
;MRLVQVAIPEGNRDAVLEILDDRGIDYVVSDETSDRDYEATVTFPLPISAVEEVLTSLRGAGVAKNGYTIITEVETVVSKRFEELSEEYAEEGDEDRIAREELQAKAQGLSSSTPNYVTLTLVSAIVATAGLLLDSPATVVGSMVIAPLIGPALSASVGTVVDDDELFKRGVKLQFLGVVLSVVAATLFAVAVRTIGVVPPTLDPTTIGEIEERLAPNVLSLAVALGAGVAGIVSLTAGVSTALVGVMIAVALIPPAATIGIAIAWQLPGAAIGSSVLTLVNLLSINLAALAVLWYQGYHPEPIFRRADARSATIKRLVVLVGAVALLSVFLGGVTYSSYTSATTEQDIRGAVGGVLEDTEEATLLDVSIHTTNEYVLFSEPRRVVVTVGVTGDRPPDLAERLDRAVDRMAGQDVGVQVRYVETETVG
;
A
#
# COMPACT_ATOMS: atom_id res chain seq x y z
N MET A 1 0.15 -11.04 -26.78
CA MET A 1 -0.51 -10.84 -28.09
C MET A 1 -1.99 -10.54 -27.88
N ARG A 2 -2.64 -9.84 -28.83
CA ARG A 2 -4.08 -9.52 -28.76
C ARG A 2 -4.78 -9.88 -30.06
N LEU A 3 -6.00 -10.39 -29.95
CA LEU A 3 -6.94 -10.49 -31.06
C LEU A 3 -7.92 -9.33 -30.95
N VAL A 4 -7.91 -8.46 -31.96
CA VAL A 4 -8.76 -7.29 -32.02
C VAL A 4 -9.90 -7.55 -33.00
N GLN A 5 -11.12 -7.29 -32.56
CA GLN A 5 -12.32 -7.34 -33.40
C GLN A 5 -13.00 -5.98 -33.38
N VAL A 6 -13.28 -5.45 -34.57
CA VAL A 6 -13.81 -4.10 -34.75
C VAL A 6 -15.05 -4.15 -35.65
N ALA A 7 -16.13 -3.51 -35.21
CA ALA A 7 -17.29 -3.24 -36.07
C ALA A 7 -17.03 -1.99 -36.92
N ILE A 8 -17.21 -2.11 -38.23
CA ILE A 8 -16.99 -1.04 -39.21
C ILE A 8 -18.33 -0.34 -39.51
N PRO A 9 -18.45 0.97 -39.21
CA PRO A 9 -19.60 1.77 -39.63
C PRO A 9 -19.74 1.82 -41.15
N GLU A 10 -20.97 1.94 -41.65
CA GLU A 10 -21.23 2.09 -43.10
C GLU A 10 -20.35 3.16 -43.76
N GLY A 11 -19.76 2.83 -44.91
CA GLY A 11 -18.95 3.73 -45.73
C GLY A 11 -17.48 3.87 -45.30
N ASN A 12 -17.02 3.12 -44.30
CA ASN A 12 -15.65 3.19 -43.78
C ASN A 12 -14.82 1.94 -44.06
N ARG A 13 -15.38 0.88 -44.65
CA ARG A 13 -14.72 -0.41 -44.92
C ARG A 13 -13.42 -0.23 -45.67
N ASP A 14 -13.45 0.45 -46.80
CA ASP A 14 -12.25 0.59 -47.65
C ASP A 14 -11.13 1.30 -46.89
N ALA A 15 -11.45 2.38 -46.16
CA ALA A 15 -10.46 3.10 -45.34
C ALA A 15 -9.89 2.26 -44.19
N VAL A 16 -10.70 1.41 -43.56
CA VAL A 16 -10.24 0.51 -42.49
C VAL A 16 -9.34 -0.59 -43.04
N LEU A 17 -9.73 -1.20 -44.17
CA LEU A 17 -8.95 -2.26 -44.79
C LEU A 17 -7.62 -1.74 -45.34
N GLU A 18 -7.62 -0.55 -45.96
CA GLU A 18 -6.40 0.11 -46.44
C GLU A 18 -5.38 0.33 -45.31
N ILE A 19 -5.83 0.77 -44.12
CA ILE A 19 -4.96 0.92 -42.94
C ILE A 19 -4.32 -0.41 -42.50
N LEU A 20 -5.08 -1.51 -42.57
CA LEU A 20 -4.58 -2.84 -42.17
C LEU A 20 -3.61 -3.40 -43.21
N ASP A 21 -3.93 -3.22 -44.50
CA ASP A 21 -3.08 -3.63 -45.63
C ASP A 21 -1.75 -2.86 -45.65
N ASP A 22 -1.78 -1.54 -45.46
CA ASP A 22 -0.60 -0.67 -45.43
C ASP A 22 0.38 -1.06 -44.31
N ARG A 23 -0.13 -1.63 -43.22
CA ARG A 23 0.66 -2.11 -42.08
C ARG A 23 0.99 -3.60 -42.14
N GLY A 24 0.63 -4.29 -43.23
CA GLY A 24 0.89 -5.71 -43.39
C GLY A 24 0.17 -6.62 -42.37
N ILE A 25 -0.94 -6.16 -41.80
CA ILE A 25 -1.68 -6.91 -40.76
C ILE A 25 -2.59 -7.93 -41.44
N ASP A 26 -2.48 -9.20 -41.05
CA ASP A 26 -3.44 -10.22 -41.48
C ASP A 26 -4.81 -9.98 -40.82
N TYR A 27 -5.90 -10.06 -41.58
CA TYR A 27 -7.25 -9.87 -41.05
C TYR A 27 -8.27 -10.80 -41.69
N VAL A 28 -9.39 -10.99 -40.98
CA VAL A 28 -10.59 -11.68 -41.47
C VAL A 28 -11.75 -10.69 -41.45
N VAL A 29 -12.40 -10.52 -42.59
CA VAL A 29 -13.62 -9.69 -42.73
C VAL A 29 -14.83 -10.61 -42.74
N SER A 30 -15.83 -10.28 -41.93
CA SER A 30 -17.16 -10.88 -41.95
C SER A 30 -18.18 -9.80 -42.24
N ASP A 31 -19.00 -9.98 -43.28
CA ASP A 31 -20.09 -9.03 -43.56
C ASP A 31 -21.12 -9.06 -42.43
N GLU A 32 -21.62 -7.88 -42.05
CA GLU A 32 -22.68 -7.74 -41.05
C GLU A 32 -24.03 -7.93 -41.74
N THR A 33 -24.91 -8.78 -41.17
CA THR A 33 -26.21 -9.11 -41.77
C THR A 33 -27.39 -8.82 -40.83
N SER A 34 -27.15 -8.14 -39.72
CA SER A 34 -28.13 -7.88 -38.66
C SER A 34 -28.87 -6.55 -38.83
N ASP A 35 -28.72 -5.86 -39.97
CA ASP A 35 -29.34 -4.55 -40.28
C ASP A 35 -29.04 -3.50 -39.19
N ARG A 36 -27.79 -3.50 -38.70
CA ARG A 36 -27.28 -2.43 -37.83
C ARG A 36 -26.57 -1.39 -38.70
N ASP A 37 -26.25 -0.22 -38.14
CA ASP A 37 -25.49 0.85 -38.81
C ASP A 37 -24.00 0.46 -39.10
N TYR A 38 -23.73 -0.80 -39.41
CA TYR A 38 -22.42 -1.41 -39.66
C TYR A 38 -22.46 -2.26 -40.93
N GLU A 39 -21.41 -2.20 -41.73
CA GLU A 39 -21.32 -2.97 -42.98
C GLU A 39 -20.48 -4.25 -42.85
N ALA A 40 -19.56 -4.29 -41.88
CA ALA A 40 -18.69 -5.45 -41.65
C ALA A 40 -18.12 -5.48 -40.24
N THR A 41 -17.62 -6.63 -39.84
CA THR A 41 -16.75 -6.82 -38.69
C THR A 41 -15.40 -7.35 -39.16
N VAL A 42 -14.30 -6.77 -38.66
CA VAL A 42 -12.94 -7.18 -39.02
C VAL A 42 -12.20 -7.64 -37.77
N THR A 43 -11.57 -8.80 -37.88
CA THR A 43 -10.83 -9.46 -36.81
C THR A 43 -9.39 -9.69 -37.23
N PHE A 44 -8.43 -9.26 -36.41
CA PHE A 44 -7.01 -9.28 -36.73
C PHE A 44 -6.14 -9.44 -35.47
N PRO A 45 -5.03 -10.20 -35.53
CA PRO A 45 -4.09 -10.31 -34.42
C PRO A 45 -3.08 -9.16 -34.43
N LEU A 46 -2.71 -8.67 -33.25
CA LEU A 46 -1.67 -7.65 -33.05
C LEU A 46 -0.70 -8.05 -31.93
N PRO A 47 0.60 -7.70 -32.05
CA PRO A 47 1.49 -7.64 -30.90
C PRO A 47 0.99 -6.57 -29.92
N ILE A 48 1.33 -6.69 -28.63
CA ILE A 48 0.78 -5.85 -27.56
C ILE A 48 1.09 -4.36 -27.82
N SER A 49 2.32 -4.06 -28.21
CA SER A 49 2.82 -2.73 -28.54
C SER A 49 2.11 -2.08 -29.74
N ALA A 50 1.62 -2.84 -30.72
CA ALA A 50 0.93 -2.30 -31.90
C ALA A 50 -0.53 -1.90 -31.66
N VAL A 51 -1.14 -2.39 -30.57
CA VAL A 51 -2.59 -2.21 -30.34
C VAL A 51 -2.98 -0.73 -30.27
N GLU A 52 -2.24 0.08 -29.52
CA GLU A 52 -2.60 1.50 -29.30
C GLU A 52 -2.53 2.31 -30.61
N GLU A 53 -1.49 2.09 -31.41
CA GLU A 53 -1.27 2.83 -32.65
C GLU A 53 -2.27 2.45 -33.75
N VAL A 54 -2.52 1.15 -33.92
CA VAL A 54 -3.50 0.64 -34.90
C VAL A 54 -4.90 1.12 -34.52
N LEU A 55 -5.31 1.01 -33.25
CA LEU A 55 -6.60 1.51 -32.80
C LEU A 55 -6.74 3.02 -32.99
N THR A 56 -5.66 3.79 -32.83
CA THR A 56 -5.66 5.24 -33.06
C THR A 56 -5.85 5.56 -34.54
N SER A 57 -5.18 4.83 -35.44
CA SER A 57 -5.36 4.96 -36.89
C SER A 57 -6.80 4.63 -37.31
N LEU A 58 -7.35 3.52 -36.79
CA LEU A 58 -8.73 3.10 -37.04
C LEU A 58 -9.75 4.12 -36.53
N ARG A 59 -9.49 4.77 -35.39
CA ARG A 59 -10.32 5.87 -34.88
C ARG A 59 -10.30 7.08 -35.82
N GLY A 60 -9.14 7.41 -36.38
CA GLY A 60 -9.00 8.43 -37.42
C GLY A 60 -9.87 8.15 -38.65
N ALA A 61 -10.02 6.87 -39.02
CA ALA A 61 -10.88 6.40 -40.11
C ALA A 61 -12.37 6.28 -39.76
N GLY A 62 -12.79 6.66 -38.55
CA GLY A 62 -14.21 6.75 -38.19
C GLY A 62 -14.79 5.56 -37.42
N VAL A 63 -13.99 4.54 -37.08
CA VAL A 63 -14.42 3.37 -36.29
C VAL A 63 -15.03 3.74 -34.93
N ALA A 64 -14.53 4.81 -34.30
CA ALA A 64 -14.92 5.20 -32.93
C ALA A 64 -16.35 5.74 -32.77
N LYS A 65 -17.00 6.19 -33.86
CA LYS A 65 -18.20 7.02 -33.70
C LYS A 65 -19.47 6.23 -33.40
N ASN A 66 -19.57 4.99 -33.90
CA ASN A 66 -20.75 4.14 -33.70
C ASN A 66 -20.42 2.66 -33.45
N GLY A 67 -19.17 2.19 -33.59
CA GLY A 67 -18.81 0.76 -33.51
C GLY A 67 -18.42 0.26 -32.12
N TYR A 68 -18.26 -1.07 -31.98
CA TYR A 68 -17.63 -1.70 -30.82
C TYR A 68 -16.24 -2.24 -31.19
N THR A 69 -15.35 -2.26 -30.20
CA THR A 69 -14.02 -2.87 -30.30
C THR A 69 -13.85 -3.87 -29.18
N ILE A 70 -13.53 -5.11 -29.53
CA ILE A 70 -13.25 -6.19 -28.57
C ILE A 70 -11.76 -6.48 -28.67
N ILE A 71 -11.09 -6.50 -27.53
CA ILE A 71 -9.68 -6.85 -27.40
C ILE A 71 -9.61 -8.10 -26.54
N THR A 72 -9.12 -9.20 -27.11
CA THR A 72 -9.02 -10.49 -26.42
C THR A 72 -7.55 -10.89 -26.30
N GLU A 73 -7.16 -11.41 -25.14
CA GLU A 73 -5.85 -12.02 -24.96
C GLU A 73 -5.83 -13.42 -25.60
N VAL A 74 -4.82 -13.69 -26.43
CA VAL A 74 -4.64 -14.98 -27.09
C VAL A 74 -3.31 -15.59 -26.70
N GLU A 75 -3.28 -16.92 -26.53
CA GLU A 75 -2.09 -17.65 -26.10
C GLU A 75 -1.01 -17.70 -27.19
N THR A 76 -1.40 -17.82 -28.46
CA THR A 76 -0.46 -17.94 -29.59
C THR A 76 -1.11 -17.49 -30.88
N VAL A 77 -0.33 -16.81 -31.71
CA VAL A 77 -0.64 -16.51 -33.11
C VAL A 77 0.46 -17.12 -33.95
N VAL A 78 0.08 -17.93 -34.96
CA VAL A 78 1.02 -18.54 -35.91
C VAL A 78 0.81 -17.90 -37.27
N SER A 79 1.57 -16.85 -37.57
CA SER A 79 1.62 -16.21 -38.89
C SER A 79 2.99 -15.57 -39.09
N LYS A 80 3.55 -15.73 -40.30
CA LYS A 80 4.81 -15.06 -40.66
C LYS A 80 4.69 -13.54 -40.63
N ARG A 81 3.56 -13.00 -41.11
CA ARG A 81 3.33 -11.55 -41.07
C ARG A 81 3.19 -11.05 -39.63
N PHE A 82 2.61 -11.87 -38.75
CA PHE A 82 2.56 -11.54 -37.33
C PHE A 82 3.94 -11.54 -36.68
N GLU A 83 4.81 -12.49 -37.03
CA GLU A 83 6.21 -12.51 -36.57
C GLU A 83 6.96 -11.27 -37.05
N GLU A 84 6.88 -10.94 -38.34
CA GLU A 84 7.48 -9.73 -38.94
C GLU A 84 6.96 -8.45 -38.26
N LEU A 85 5.64 -8.33 -38.07
CA LEU A 85 5.02 -7.21 -37.37
C LEU A 85 5.45 -7.14 -35.89
N SER A 86 5.63 -8.29 -35.23
CA SER A 86 6.08 -8.32 -33.84
C SER A 86 7.52 -7.86 -33.70
N GLU A 87 8.41 -8.27 -34.63
CA GLU A 87 9.80 -7.81 -34.67
C GLU A 87 9.90 -6.30 -34.93
N GLU A 88 9.11 -5.76 -35.85
CA GLU A 88 9.06 -4.32 -36.14
C GLU A 88 8.70 -3.50 -34.88
N TYR A 89 7.60 -3.85 -34.21
CA TYR A 89 7.15 -3.13 -33.01
C TYR A 89 7.99 -3.43 -31.76
N ALA A 90 8.77 -4.51 -31.76
CA ALA A 90 9.75 -4.80 -30.73
C ALA A 90 10.97 -3.88 -30.81
N GLU A 91 11.40 -3.52 -32.03
CA GLU A 91 12.53 -2.60 -32.24
C GLU A 91 12.17 -1.14 -31.92
N GLU A 92 10.90 -0.76 -32.06
CA GLU A 92 10.42 0.62 -31.90
C GLU A 92 9.94 1.00 -30.48
N GLY A 93 9.73 0.03 -29.57
CA GLY A 93 9.08 0.33 -28.30
C GLY A 93 9.20 -0.70 -27.18
N ASP A 94 8.42 -0.48 -26.12
CA ASP A 94 8.30 -1.37 -24.95
C ASP A 94 7.32 -2.50 -25.29
N GLU A 95 7.83 -3.70 -25.59
CA GLU A 95 7.05 -4.87 -26.03
C GLU A 95 5.86 -5.20 -25.09
N ASP A 96 6.01 -4.93 -23.80
CA ASP A 96 5.04 -5.29 -22.76
C ASP A 96 3.98 -4.20 -22.49
N ARG A 97 4.05 -3.05 -23.16
CA ARG A 97 3.12 -1.93 -22.91
C ARG A 97 1.74 -2.20 -23.52
N ILE A 98 0.75 -2.46 -22.67
CA ILE A 98 -0.66 -2.59 -23.09
C ILE A 98 -1.29 -1.24 -23.49
N ALA A 99 -2.26 -1.29 -24.40
CA ALA A 99 -3.03 -0.10 -24.82
C ALA A 99 -3.81 0.52 -23.65
N ARG A 100 -4.07 1.83 -23.71
CA ARG A 100 -4.77 2.59 -22.65
C ARG A 100 -6.18 2.09 -22.39
N GLU A 101 -6.91 1.74 -23.44
CA GLU A 101 -8.25 1.18 -23.37
C GLU A 101 -8.23 -0.17 -22.66
N GLU A 102 -7.21 -1.00 -22.90
CA GLU A 102 -6.98 -2.25 -22.19
C GLU A 102 -6.63 -1.99 -20.72
N LEU A 103 -5.72 -1.04 -20.44
CA LEU A 103 -5.34 -0.63 -19.09
C LEU A 103 -6.56 -0.15 -18.27
N GLN A 104 -7.39 0.70 -18.89
CA GLN A 104 -8.62 1.22 -18.30
C GLN A 104 -9.61 0.09 -18.03
N ALA A 105 -9.82 -0.81 -19.00
CA ALA A 105 -10.71 -1.96 -18.85
C ALA A 105 -10.25 -2.92 -17.75
N LYS A 106 -8.93 -3.23 -17.67
CA LYS A 106 -8.37 -4.06 -16.58
C LYS A 106 -8.56 -3.39 -15.22
N ALA A 107 -8.26 -2.09 -15.10
CA ALA A 107 -8.45 -1.36 -13.84
C ALA A 107 -9.92 -1.33 -13.38
N GLN A 108 -10.86 -1.14 -14.31
CA GLN A 108 -12.29 -1.20 -14.04
C GLN A 108 -12.75 -2.61 -13.66
N GLY A 109 -12.24 -3.65 -14.34
CA GLY A 109 -12.55 -5.05 -14.06
C GLY A 109 -12.10 -5.52 -12.67
N LEU A 110 -11.06 -4.89 -12.11
CA LEU A 110 -10.61 -5.14 -10.73
C LEU A 110 -11.48 -4.45 -9.67
N SER A 111 -12.34 -3.49 -10.05
CA SER A 111 -13.31 -2.91 -9.12
C SER A 111 -14.46 -3.87 -8.89
N SER A 112 -14.52 -4.47 -7.70
CA SER A 112 -15.71 -5.21 -7.26
C SER A 112 -16.95 -4.31 -7.24
N SER A 113 -18.13 -4.92 -7.39
CA SER A 113 -19.41 -4.26 -7.12
C SER A 113 -19.44 -3.68 -5.72
N THR A 114 -19.98 -2.47 -5.54
CA THR A 114 -20.01 -1.75 -4.25
C THR A 114 -20.50 -2.62 -3.08
N PRO A 115 -21.57 -3.45 -3.19
CA PRO A 115 -22.00 -4.31 -2.08
C PRO A 115 -20.95 -5.35 -1.68
N ASN A 116 -20.30 -5.99 -2.65
CA ASN A 116 -19.25 -6.97 -2.40
C ASN A 116 -18.02 -6.29 -1.80
N TYR A 117 -17.65 -5.13 -2.33
CA TYR A 117 -16.56 -4.30 -1.80
C TYR A 117 -16.77 -3.99 -0.31
N VAL A 118 -17.97 -3.50 0.05
CA VAL A 118 -18.33 -3.18 1.44
C VAL A 118 -18.27 -4.44 2.30
N THR A 119 -18.91 -5.53 1.86
CA THR A 119 -18.99 -6.77 2.65
C THR A 119 -17.62 -7.35 2.93
N LEU A 120 -16.79 -7.50 1.89
CA LEU A 120 -15.44 -8.05 2.01
C LEU A 120 -14.54 -7.15 2.86
N THR A 121 -14.67 -5.82 2.73
CA THR A 121 -13.91 -4.86 3.55
C THR A 121 -14.29 -4.96 5.03
N LEU A 122 -15.58 -5.09 5.35
CA LEU A 122 -16.06 -5.26 6.72
C LEU A 122 -15.54 -6.58 7.32
N VAL A 123 -15.68 -7.69 6.58
CA VAL A 123 -15.19 -9.00 7.02
C VAL A 123 -13.67 -8.97 7.23
N SER A 124 -12.93 -8.43 6.26
CA SER A 124 -11.48 -8.28 6.34
C SER A 124 -11.07 -7.48 7.59
N ALA A 125 -11.70 -6.33 7.86
CA ALA A 125 -11.39 -5.50 9.02
C ALA A 125 -11.67 -6.21 10.36
N ILE A 126 -12.76 -6.99 10.44
CA ILE A 126 -13.06 -7.80 11.62
C ILE A 126 -11.99 -8.87 11.83
N VAL A 127 -11.65 -9.61 10.78
CA VAL A 127 -10.61 -10.66 10.84
C VAL A 127 -9.24 -10.06 11.17
N ALA A 128 -8.91 -8.90 10.61
CA ALA A 128 -7.67 -8.17 10.93
C ALA A 128 -7.63 -7.78 12.40
N THR A 129 -8.72 -7.20 12.92
CA THR A 129 -8.81 -6.79 14.33
C THR A 129 -8.67 -7.99 15.27
N ALA A 130 -9.32 -9.10 14.96
CA ALA A 130 -9.17 -10.34 15.72
C ALA A 130 -7.73 -10.89 15.63
N GLY A 131 -7.13 -10.89 14.44
CA GLY A 131 -5.75 -11.33 14.24
C GLY A 131 -4.74 -10.50 15.02
N LEU A 132 -4.91 -9.18 15.02
CA LEU A 132 -4.09 -8.24 15.79
C LEU A 132 -4.23 -8.49 17.30
N LEU A 133 -5.45 -8.63 17.82
CA LEU A 133 -5.68 -8.87 19.25
C LEU A 133 -5.19 -10.25 19.72
N LEU A 134 -5.10 -11.22 18.81
CA LEU A 134 -4.58 -12.56 19.06
C LEU A 134 -3.06 -12.67 18.86
N ASP A 135 -2.40 -11.59 18.44
CA ASP A 135 -0.99 -11.59 18.03
C ASP A 135 -0.68 -12.71 17.01
N SER A 136 -1.55 -12.85 16.00
CA SER A 136 -1.47 -13.90 14.98
C SER A 136 -1.15 -13.32 13.60
N PRO A 137 0.14 -13.30 13.20
CA PRO A 137 0.56 -12.83 11.88
C PRO A 137 -0.19 -13.56 10.75
N ALA A 138 -0.44 -14.86 10.89
CA ALA A 138 -1.14 -15.65 9.90
C ALA A 138 -2.60 -15.20 9.70
N THR A 139 -3.32 -14.88 10.78
CA THR A 139 -4.69 -14.37 10.71
C THR A 139 -4.72 -12.96 10.10
N VAL A 140 -3.74 -12.13 10.47
CA VAL A 140 -3.56 -10.79 9.92
C VAL A 140 -3.31 -10.87 8.40
N VAL A 141 -2.45 -11.78 7.94
CA VAL A 141 -2.23 -12.01 6.50
C VAL A 141 -3.50 -12.53 5.81
N GLY A 142 -4.22 -13.47 6.43
CA GLY A 142 -5.49 -13.97 5.91
C GLY A 142 -6.53 -12.86 5.69
N SER A 143 -6.57 -11.85 6.58
CA SER A 143 -7.45 -10.70 6.43
C SER A 143 -7.14 -9.85 5.20
N MET A 144 -5.86 -9.73 4.83
CA MET A 144 -5.41 -8.91 3.69
C MET A 144 -5.85 -9.52 2.35
N VAL A 145 -5.85 -10.85 2.25
CA VAL A 145 -6.30 -11.57 1.05
C VAL A 145 -7.78 -11.36 0.75
N ILE A 146 -8.59 -11.11 1.78
CA ILE A 146 -10.04 -10.89 1.66
C ILE A 146 -10.35 -9.50 1.08
N ALA A 147 -9.52 -8.49 1.38
CA ALA A 147 -9.85 -7.10 1.09
C ALA A 147 -9.65 -6.71 -0.39
N PRO A 148 -10.69 -6.21 -1.08
CA PRO A 148 -10.61 -5.86 -2.50
C PRO A 148 -10.03 -4.44 -2.74
N LEU A 149 -8.86 -4.12 -2.16
CA LEU A 149 -8.29 -2.77 -2.20
C LEU A 149 -7.47 -2.42 -3.46
N ILE A 150 -7.17 -3.42 -4.29
CA ILE A 150 -6.42 -3.21 -5.54
C ILE A 150 -7.18 -2.35 -6.56
N GLY A 151 -8.46 -2.68 -6.80
CA GLY A 151 -9.30 -2.02 -7.80
C GLY A 151 -9.38 -0.50 -7.60
N PRO A 152 -9.71 -0.01 -6.39
CA PRO A 152 -9.73 1.43 -6.10
C PRO A 152 -8.41 2.15 -6.34
N ALA A 153 -7.27 1.56 -5.96
CA ALA A 153 -5.95 2.16 -6.12
C ALA A 153 -5.52 2.26 -7.59
N LEU A 154 -5.72 1.18 -8.35
CA LEU A 154 -5.43 1.16 -9.77
C LEU A 154 -6.38 2.07 -10.55
N SER A 155 -7.67 2.10 -10.20
CA SER A 155 -8.64 3.02 -10.82
C SER A 155 -8.25 4.49 -10.63
N ALA A 156 -7.81 4.88 -9.43
CA ALA A 156 -7.35 6.24 -9.17
C ALA A 156 -6.11 6.61 -10.01
N SER A 157 -5.14 5.70 -10.08
CA SER A 157 -3.88 5.93 -10.80
C SER A 157 -4.09 5.91 -12.32
N VAL A 158 -4.78 4.89 -12.83
CA VAL A 158 -5.11 4.74 -14.27
C VAL A 158 -6.01 5.86 -14.75
N GLY A 159 -7.09 6.17 -14.04
CA GLY A 159 -7.99 7.28 -14.39
C GLY A 159 -7.28 8.64 -14.48
N THR A 160 -6.15 8.80 -13.79
CA THR A 160 -5.33 10.01 -13.87
C THR A 160 -4.45 10.10 -15.12
N VAL A 161 -4.01 8.97 -15.68
CA VAL A 161 -3.16 8.95 -16.88
C VAL A 161 -3.95 8.83 -18.18
N VAL A 162 -5.16 8.25 -18.13
CA VAL A 162 -6.07 8.17 -19.28
C VAL A 162 -7.06 9.34 -19.37
N ASP A 163 -6.92 10.36 -18.50
CA ASP A 163 -7.83 11.52 -18.41
C ASP A 163 -9.32 11.13 -18.18
N ASP A 164 -9.55 10.02 -17.47
CA ASP A 164 -10.87 9.57 -17.06
C ASP A 164 -11.15 10.04 -15.63
N ASP A 165 -11.77 11.22 -15.57
CA ASP A 165 -12.14 11.92 -14.35
C ASP A 165 -13.16 11.15 -13.48
N GLU A 166 -14.01 10.33 -14.10
CA GLU A 166 -15.00 9.52 -13.40
C GLU A 166 -14.31 8.31 -12.74
N LEU A 167 -13.44 7.62 -13.47
CA LEU A 167 -12.65 6.51 -12.95
C LEU A 167 -11.72 6.95 -11.82
N PHE A 168 -11.06 8.09 -11.97
CA PHE A 168 -10.26 8.69 -10.90
C PHE A 168 -11.08 8.95 -9.63
N LYS A 169 -12.19 9.69 -9.77
CA LYS A 169 -13.06 10.04 -8.62
C LYS A 169 -13.64 8.79 -7.96
N ARG A 170 -14.00 7.79 -8.76
CA ARG A 170 -14.48 6.49 -8.26
C ARG A 170 -13.41 5.76 -7.45
N GLY A 171 -12.18 5.68 -7.98
CA GLY A 171 -11.05 5.07 -7.28
C GLY A 171 -10.78 5.72 -5.93
N VAL A 172 -10.63 7.05 -5.91
CA VAL A 172 -10.40 7.83 -4.67
C VAL A 172 -11.54 7.67 -3.66
N LYS A 173 -12.80 7.75 -4.12
CA LYS A 173 -13.98 7.55 -3.26
C LYS A 173 -13.99 6.16 -2.63
N LEU A 174 -13.72 5.12 -3.40
CA LEU A 174 -13.71 3.74 -2.89
C LEU A 174 -12.53 3.51 -1.93
N GLN A 175 -11.34 4.08 -2.20
CA GLN A 175 -10.22 4.02 -1.26
C GLN A 175 -10.57 4.65 0.08
N PHE A 176 -11.08 5.88 0.06
CA PHE A 176 -11.49 6.58 1.29
C PHE A 176 -12.61 5.82 2.02
N LEU A 177 -13.62 5.36 1.29
CA LEU A 177 -14.70 4.53 1.83
C LEU A 177 -14.16 3.25 2.45
N GLY A 178 -13.20 2.58 1.80
CA GLY A 178 -12.57 1.35 2.30
C GLY A 178 -11.88 1.57 3.63
N VAL A 179 -11.01 2.58 3.71
CA VAL A 179 -10.33 2.94 4.96
C VAL A 179 -11.33 3.27 6.07
N VAL A 180 -12.32 4.12 5.78
CA VAL A 180 -13.33 4.50 6.79
C VAL A 180 -14.14 3.29 7.25
N LEU A 181 -14.58 2.43 6.34
CA LEU A 181 -15.30 1.20 6.69
C LEU A 181 -14.43 0.26 7.53
N SER A 182 -13.16 0.10 7.18
CA SER A 182 -12.22 -0.71 7.95
C SER A 182 -12.04 -0.17 9.37
N VAL A 183 -11.82 1.13 9.53
CA VAL A 183 -11.69 1.77 10.85
C VAL A 183 -12.97 1.62 11.67
N VAL A 184 -14.14 1.89 11.08
CA VAL A 184 -15.44 1.80 11.77
C VAL A 184 -15.71 0.35 12.19
N ALA A 185 -15.54 -0.61 11.28
CA ALA A 185 -15.77 -2.03 11.57
C ALA A 185 -14.82 -2.54 12.65
N ALA A 186 -13.53 -2.20 12.55
CA ALA A 186 -12.54 -2.55 13.56
C ALA A 186 -12.87 -1.93 14.91
N THR A 187 -13.26 -0.65 14.95
CA THR A 187 -13.67 0.04 16.20
C THR A 187 -14.87 -0.66 16.84
N LEU A 188 -15.92 -0.92 16.07
CA LEU A 188 -17.13 -1.56 16.58
C LEU A 188 -16.85 -2.97 17.10
N PHE A 189 -16.07 -3.75 16.37
CA PHE A 189 -15.68 -5.09 16.79
C PHE A 189 -14.79 -5.07 18.04
N ALA A 190 -13.77 -4.21 18.07
CA ALA A 190 -12.88 -4.02 19.21
C ALA A 190 -13.66 -3.60 20.48
N VAL A 191 -14.60 -2.65 20.36
CA VAL A 191 -15.48 -2.24 21.46
C VAL A 191 -16.37 -3.41 21.91
N ALA A 192 -16.95 -4.18 20.99
CA ALA A 192 -17.79 -5.32 21.32
C ALA A 192 -17.02 -6.40 22.10
N VAL A 193 -15.84 -6.79 21.60
CA VAL A 193 -14.95 -7.78 22.23
C VAL A 193 -14.52 -7.33 23.63
N ARG A 194 -14.18 -6.04 23.79
CA ARG A 194 -13.85 -5.44 25.08
C ARG A 194 -15.04 -5.44 26.04
N THR A 195 -16.24 -5.10 25.57
CA THR A 195 -17.43 -4.94 26.42
C THR A 195 -18.01 -6.29 26.86
N ILE A 196 -17.94 -7.31 26.00
CA ILE A 196 -18.43 -8.67 26.30
C ILE A 196 -17.46 -9.42 27.22
N GLY A 197 -16.26 -8.89 27.47
CA GLY A 197 -15.27 -9.51 28.36
C GLY A 197 -14.53 -10.69 27.72
N VAL A 198 -14.49 -10.76 26.38
CA VAL A 198 -13.72 -11.77 25.64
C VAL A 198 -12.21 -11.54 25.83
N VAL A 199 -11.81 -10.29 26.04
CA VAL A 199 -10.43 -9.86 26.27
C VAL A 199 -10.29 -9.31 27.69
N PRO A 200 -9.19 -9.60 28.42
CA PRO A 200 -8.97 -9.08 29.76
C PRO A 200 -9.04 -7.55 29.79
N PRO A 201 -9.72 -6.94 30.79
CA PRO A 201 -9.84 -5.48 30.89
C PRO A 201 -8.51 -4.79 31.20
N THR A 202 -7.51 -5.54 31.68
CA THR A 202 -6.15 -5.07 31.93
C THR A 202 -5.23 -5.23 30.72
N LEU A 203 -5.72 -5.75 29.59
CA LEU A 203 -4.92 -5.84 28.37
C LEU A 203 -4.57 -4.44 27.86
N ASP A 204 -3.28 -4.20 27.71
CA ASP A 204 -2.75 -3.05 26.99
C ASP A 204 -2.42 -3.47 25.53
N PRO A 205 -3.22 -3.02 24.54
CA PRO A 205 -2.97 -3.36 23.14
C PRO A 205 -1.63 -2.86 22.63
N THR A 206 -1.03 -1.85 23.26
CA THR A 206 0.26 -1.30 22.81
C THR A 206 1.43 -2.25 23.06
N THR A 207 1.24 -3.28 23.89
CA THR A 207 2.25 -4.31 24.20
C THR A 207 2.15 -5.55 23.30
N ILE A 208 1.16 -5.59 22.41
CA ILE A 208 1.00 -6.68 21.46
C ILE A 208 1.87 -6.39 20.24
N GLY A 209 2.78 -7.30 19.89
CA GLY A 209 3.78 -7.08 18.84
C GLY A 209 3.17 -6.65 17.50
N GLU A 210 2.15 -7.37 17.03
CA GLU A 210 1.45 -7.01 15.78
C GLU A 210 0.78 -5.62 15.85
N ILE A 211 0.37 -5.14 17.02
CA ILE A 211 -0.22 -3.79 17.16
C ILE A 211 0.89 -2.75 17.22
N GLU A 212 1.90 -2.98 18.06
CA GLU A 212 3.04 -2.10 18.33
C GLU A 212 3.76 -1.67 17.04
N GLU A 213 4.04 -2.62 16.13
CA GLU A 213 4.68 -2.35 14.84
C GLU A 213 3.91 -1.34 13.96
N ARG A 214 2.62 -1.17 14.20
CA ARG A 214 1.72 -0.27 13.45
C ARG A 214 1.45 1.04 14.18
N LEU A 215 1.83 1.14 15.46
CA LEU A 215 1.72 2.35 16.28
C LEU A 215 2.89 3.32 16.08
N ALA A 216 4.08 2.78 15.84
CA ALA A 216 5.32 3.53 15.63
C ALA A 216 5.67 3.53 14.13
N PRO A 217 5.04 4.42 13.33
CA PRO A 217 5.28 4.42 11.90
C PRO A 217 6.75 4.77 11.62
N ASN A 218 7.38 3.93 10.80
CA ASN A 218 8.79 4.04 10.44
C ASN A 218 8.92 4.45 8.96
N VAL A 219 9.93 5.26 8.61
CA VAL A 219 10.27 5.57 7.21
C VAL A 219 10.41 4.33 6.31
N LEU A 220 10.74 3.16 6.84
CA LEU A 220 10.79 1.91 6.07
C LEU A 220 9.42 1.48 5.52
N SER A 221 8.31 1.86 6.17
CA SER A 221 6.96 1.57 5.65
C SER A 221 6.68 2.29 4.33
N LEU A 222 7.32 3.45 4.11
CA LEU A 222 7.23 4.18 2.85
C LEU A 222 7.79 3.35 1.69
N ALA A 223 8.92 2.65 1.90
CA ALA A 223 9.50 1.79 0.87
C ALA A 223 8.56 0.64 0.50
N VAL A 224 7.88 0.04 1.49
CA VAL A 224 6.88 -1.02 1.27
C VAL A 224 5.70 -0.48 0.46
N ALA A 225 5.17 0.69 0.82
CA ALA A 225 4.04 1.31 0.14
C ALA A 225 4.37 1.72 -1.31
N LEU A 226 5.54 2.33 -1.53
CA LEU A 226 6.02 2.67 -2.87
C LEU A 226 6.22 1.39 -3.70
N GLY A 227 6.85 0.36 -3.13
CA GLY A 227 7.05 -0.93 -3.77
C GLY A 227 5.73 -1.60 -4.18
N ALA A 228 4.71 -1.56 -3.31
CA ALA A 228 3.37 -2.07 -3.62
C ALA A 228 2.71 -1.32 -4.79
N GLY A 229 2.87 0.01 -4.85
CA GLY A 229 2.39 0.81 -5.98
C GLY A 229 3.10 0.49 -7.29
N VAL A 230 4.43 0.34 -7.26
CA VAL A 230 5.23 -0.07 -8.43
C VAL A 230 4.81 -1.46 -8.90
N ALA A 231 4.81 -2.44 -8.00
CA ALA A 231 4.41 -3.81 -8.30
C ALA A 231 2.99 -3.86 -8.87
N GLY A 232 2.08 -3.01 -8.38
CA GLY A 232 0.72 -2.97 -8.86
C GLY A 232 0.55 -2.50 -10.29
N ILE A 233 1.31 -1.48 -10.71
CA ILE A 233 1.30 -1.06 -12.10
C ILE A 233 2.04 -2.04 -12.99
N VAL A 234 3.23 -2.48 -12.59
CA VAL A 234 4.02 -3.44 -13.37
C VAL A 234 3.23 -4.73 -13.60
N SER A 235 2.54 -5.26 -12.58
CA SER A 235 1.68 -6.44 -12.74
C SER A 235 0.50 -6.18 -13.68
N LEU A 236 -0.09 -4.98 -13.63
CA LEU A 236 -1.22 -4.62 -14.47
C LEU A 236 -0.81 -4.51 -15.95
N THR A 237 0.36 -3.89 -16.22
CA THR A 237 0.87 -3.67 -17.57
C THR A 237 1.47 -4.94 -18.15
N ALA A 238 2.26 -5.70 -17.37
CA ALA A 238 2.87 -6.94 -17.82
C ALA A 238 1.91 -8.15 -17.87
N GLY A 239 0.62 -7.95 -17.55
CA GLY A 239 -0.38 -9.04 -17.57
C GLY A 239 -0.16 -10.14 -16.51
N VAL A 240 0.63 -9.87 -15.48
CA VAL A 240 0.91 -10.80 -14.37
C VAL A 240 -0.27 -10.83 -13.39
N SER A 241 -0.39 -11.91 -12.60
CA SER A 241 -1.46 -12.11 -11.61
C SER A 241 -1.61 -10.92 -10.65
N THR A 242 -2.71 -10.19 -10.82
CA THR A 242 -3.10 -9.04 -10.00
C THR A 242 -3.47 -9.43 -8.56
N ALA A 243 -3.68 -10.72 -8.29
CA ALA A 243 -4.00 -11.21 -6.94
C ALA A 243 -2.86 -10.97 -5.94
N LEU A 244 -1.60 -11.22 -6.34
CA LEU A 244 -0.43 -11.05 -5.45
C LEU A 244 -0.23 -9.58 -5.07
N VAL A 245 -0.40 -8.67 -6.03
CA VAL A 245 -0.38 -7.23 -5.78
C VAL A 245 -1.51 -6.82 -4.84
N GLY A 246 -2.70 -7.40 -5.02
CA GLY A 246 -3.84 -7.06 -4.19
C GLY A 246 -3.58 -7.32 -2.71
N VAL A 247 -2.89 -8.42 -2.42
CA VAL A 247 -2.40 -8.70 -1.06
C VAL A 247 -1.43 -7.62 -0.60
N MET A 248 -0.44 -7.21 -1.39
CA MET A 248 0.53 -6.17 -1.00
C MET A 248 -0.12 -4.81 -0.69
N ILE A 249 -1.10 -4.39 -1.48
CA ILE A 249 -1.86 -3.15 -1.22
C ILE A 249 -2.69 -3.29 0.07
N ALA A 250 -3.30 -4.46 0.28
CA ALA A 250 -4.08 -4.72 1.49
C ALA A 250 -3.21 -4.81 2.75
N VAL A 251 -1.99 -5.38 2.66
CA VAL A 251 -0.98 -5.41 3.74
C VAL A 251 -0.71 -4.01 4.27
N ALA A 252 -0.61 -3.03 3.37
CA ALA A 252 -0.29 -1.66 3.72
C ALA A 252 -1.49 -0.86 4.29
N LEU A 253 -2.73 -1.32 4.11
CA LEU A 253 -3.93 -0.52 4.41
C LEU A 253 -4.84 -1.15 5.49
N ILE A 254 -5.13 -2.45 5.41
CA ILE A 254 -6.12 -3.08 6.30
C ILE A 254 -5.62 -3.15 7.75
N PRO A 255 -4.44 -3.70 8.05
CA PRO A 255 -4.00 -3.79 9.44
C PRO A 255 -3.79 -2.42 10.08
N PRO A 256 -3.13 -1.42 9.45
CA PRO A 256 -3.06 -0.07 10.03
C PRO A 256 -4.45 0.54 10.28
N ALA A 257 -5.41 0.35 9.37
CA ALA A 257 -6.79 0.80 9.60
C ALA A 257 -7.47 0.07 10.78
N ALA A 258 -7.21 -1.23 10.95
CA ALA A 258 -7.69 -1.99 12.10
C ALA A 258 -7.03 -1.53 13.41
N THR A 259 -5.74 -1.22 13.40
CA THR A 259 -5.00 -0.64 14.53
C THR A 259 -5.59 0.71 14.96
N ILE A 260 -5.98 1.58 14.01
CA ILE A 260 -6.72 2.82 14.33
C ILE A 260 -8.00 2.48 15.10
N GLY A 261 -8.76 1.49 14.64
CA GLY A 261 -10.01 1.09 15.29
C GLY A 261 -9.80 0.53 16.71
N ILE A 262 -8.75 -0.27 16.92
CA ILE A 262 -8.35 -0.75 18.26
C ILE A 262 -7.96 0.42 19.15
N ALA A 263 -7.14 1.35 18.64
CA ALA A 263 -6.70 2.52 19.40
C ALA A 263 -7.88 3.40 19.82
N ILE A 264 -8.87 3.61 18.95
CA ILE A 264 -10.12 4.31 19.29
C ILE A 264 -10.90 3.54 20.37
N ALA A 265 -11.04 2.22 20.23
CA ALA A 265 -11.75 1.38 21.20
C ALA A 265 -11.09 1.36 22.59
N TRP A 266 -9.77 1.53 22.68
CA TRP A 266 -9.00 1.63 23.93
C TRP A 266 -8.73 3.07 24.40
N GLN A 267 -9.25 4.08 23.70
CA GLN A 267 -9.04 5.50 24.03
C GLN A 267 -7.55 5.91 24.04
N LEU A 268 -6.79 5.41 23.06
CA LEU A 268 -5.36 5.69 22.88
C LEU A 268 -5.17 6.71 21.74
N PRO A 269 -5.26 8.03 22.00
CA PRO A 269 -5.25 9.05 20.95
C PRO A 269 -3.90 9.11 20.20
N GLY A 270 -2.79 8.92 20.90
CA GLY A 270 -1.47 8.86 20.26
C GLY A 270 -1.38 7.71 19.26
N ALA A 271 -1.69 6.49 19.70
CA ALA A 271 -1.74 5.29 18.86
C ALA A 271 -2.63 5.47 17.62
N ALA A 272 -3.81 6.09 17.79
CA ALA A 272 -4.74 6.37 16.69
C ALA A 272 -4.14 7.35 15.68
N ILE A 273 -3.46 8.41 16.13
CA ILE A 273 -2.81 9.38 15.25
C ILE A 273 -1.65 8.73 14.49
N GLY A 274 -0.78 7.99 15.17
CA GLY A 274 0.37 7.31 14.55
C GLY A 274 -0.08 6.35 13.44
N SER A 275 -1.05 5.50 13.74
CA SER A 275 -1.63 4.56 12.78
C SER A 275 -2.39 5.26 11.65
N SER A 276 -3.04 6.40 11.93
CA SER A 276 -3.72 7.20 10.90
C SER A 276 -2.73 7.81 9.91
N VAL A 277 -1.61 8.34 10.40
CA VAL A 277 -0.54 8.85 9.54
C VAL A 277 0.04 7.71 8.70
N LEU A 278 0.29 6.54 9.30
CA LEU A 278 0.77 5.35 8.57
C LEU A 278 -0.17 4.99 7.42
N THR A 279 -1.47 4.85 7.69
CA THR A 279 -2.48 4.54 6.67
C THR A 279 -2.50 5.58 5.55
N LEU A 280 -2.43 6.87 5.89
CA LEU A 280 -2.42 7.96 4.91
C LEU A 280 -1.15 7.98 4.06
N VAL A 281 0.03 7.81 4.67
CA VAL A 281 1.30 7.70 3.95
C VAL A 281 1.23 6.53 2.98
N ASN A 282 0.78 5.36 3.44
CA ASN A 282 0.69 4.17 2.60
C ASN A 282 -0.26 4.39 1.42
N LEU A 283 -1.46 4.90 1.68
CA LEU A 283 -2.46 5.18 0.65
C LEU A 283 -1.93 6.16 -0.42
N LEU A 284 -1.31 7.25 0.01
CA LEU A 284 -0.81 8.28 -0.91
C LEU A 284 0.44 7.79 -1.66
N SER A 285 1.32 7.05 -1.01
CA SER A 285 2.56 6.54 -1.61
C SER A 285 2.30 5.46 -2.64
N ILE A 286 1.32 4.57 -2.41
CA ILE A 286 0.88 3.58 -3.41
C ILE A 286 0.38 4.29 -4.66
N ASN A 287 -0.50 5.29 -4.52
CA ASN A 287 -1.00 6.07 -5.65
C ASN A 287 0.11 6.88 -6.34
N LEU A 288 1.03 7.47 -5.58
CA LEU A 288 2.16 8.23 -6.11
C LEU A 288 3.10 7.34 -6.94
N ALA A 289 3.51 6.18 -6.40
CA ALA A 289 4.36 5.23 -7.09
C ALA A 289 3.68 4.68 -8.34
N ALA A 290 2.40 4.32 -8.24
CA ALA A 290 1.62 3.86 -9.38
C ALA A 290 1.56 4.93 -10.49
N LEU A 291 1.23 6.17 -10.14
CA LEU A 291 1.20 7.27 -11.11
C LEU A 291 2.59 7.55 -11.71
N ALA A 292 3.64 7.50 -10.92
CA ALA A 292 5.01 7.71 -11.37
C ALA A 292 5.47 6.63 -12.36
N VAL A 293 5.14 5.35 -12.11
CA VAL A 293 5.45 4.25 -13.04
C VAL A 293 4.67 4.37 -14.34
N LEU A 294 3.36 4.65 -14.27
CA LEU A 294 2.56 4.86 -15.48
C LEU A 294 3.11 6.02 -16.32
N TRP A 295 3.49 7.11 -15.66
CA TRP A 295 4.13 8.25 -16.33
C TRP A 295 5.47 7.85 -16.96
N TYR A 296 6.31 7.12 -16.23
CA TYR A 296 7.59 6.63 -16.73
C TYR A 296 7.43 5.71 -17.96
N GLN A 297 6.43 4.83 -17.96
CA GLN A 297 6.10 3.92 -19.07
C GLN A 297 5.45 4.61 -20.28
N GLY A 298 5.30 5.93 -20.28
CA GLY A 298 4.81 6.65 -21.45
C GLY A 298 3.31 6.88 -21.49
N TYR A 299 2.54 6.50 -20.45
CA TYR A 299 1.10 6.75 -20.37
C TYR A 299 0.79 8.23 -20.05
N HIS A 300 1.18 9.14 -20.93
CA HIS A 300 0.90 10.57 -20.82
C HIS A 300 -0.39 10.92 -21.56
N PRO A 301 -1.28 11.79 -21.08
CA PRO A 301 -2.47 12.18 -21.84
C PRO A 301 -2.08 12.82 -23.19
N GLU A 302 -2.43 12.19 -24.31
CA GLU A 302 -2.21 12.79 -25.64
C GLU A 302 -3.33 13.77 -26.00
N PRO A 303 -2.99 14.96 -26.54
CA PRO A 303 -3.97 16.00 -26.81
C PRO A 303 -4.69 15.71 -28.14
N ILE A 304 -5.57 14.71 -28.18
CA ILE A 304 -6.23 14.36 -29.45
C ILE A 304 -7.35 15.36 -29.78
N PHE A 305 -8.05 15.97 -28.79
CA PHE A 305 -9.07 17.01 -29.09
C PHE A 305 -9.30 18.08 -28.00
N ARG A 306 -8.61 18.05 -26.86
CA ARG A 306 -8.74 19.08 -25.80
C ARG A 306 -7.39 19.75 -25.56
N ARG A 307 -7.38 21.08 -25.72
CA ARG A 307 -6.28 22.01 -25.40
C ARG A 307 -5.59 21.62 -24.10
N ALA A 308 -4.26 21.78 -24.03
CA ALA A 308 -3.30 21.94 -22.91
C ALA A 308 -3.63 21.56 -21.42
N ASP A 309 -4.89 21.36 -21.04
CA ASP A 309 -5.43 21.18 -19.70
C ASP A 309 -5.23 19.76 -19.15
N ALA A 310 -5.26 18.71 -19.98
CA ALA A 310 -5.16 17.31 -19.52
C ALA A 310 -3.78 17.00 -18.90
N ARG A 311 -2.68 17.36 -19.59
CA ARG A 311 -1.32 17.21 -19.05
C ARG A 311 -1.10 18.04 -17.79
N SER A 312 -1.71 19.22 -17.73
CA SER A 312 -1.67 20.11 -16.56
C SER A 312 -2.38 19.48 -15.34
N ALA A 313 -3.50 18.78 -15.56
CA ALA A 313 -4.23 18.09 -14.49
C ALA A 313 -3.43 16.93 -13.89
N THR A 314 -2.80 16.09 -14.71
CA THR A 314 -1.96 14.98 -14.23
C THR A 314 -0.73 15.49 -13.46
N ILE A 315 -0.04 16.51 -13.98
CA ILE A 315 1.11 17.12 -13.27
C ILE A 315 0.66 17.74 -11.95
N LYS A 316 -0.48 18.45 -11.94
CA LYS A 316 -1.02 19.02 -10.70
C LYS A 316 -1.34 17.95 -9.66
N ARG A 317 -1.92 16.81 -10.07
CA ARG A 317 -2.18 15.66 -9.18
C ARG A 317 -0.89 15.07 -8.65
N LEU A 318 0.13 14.90 -9.50
CA LEU A 318 1.44 14.41 -9.11
C LEU A 318 2.09 15.34 -8.07
N VAL A 319 2.10 16.65 -8.31
CA VAL A 319 2.66 17.65 -7.38
C VAL A 319 1.92 17.64 -6.04
N VAL A 320 0.58 17.53 -6.06
CA VAL A 320 -0.22 17.42 -4.83
C VAL A 320 0.12 16.14 -4.06
N LEU A 321 0.24 15.00 -4.75
CA LEU A 321 0.63 13.73 -4.12
C LEU A 321 2.04 13.79 -3.52
N VAL A 322 3.02 14.30 -4.27
CA VAL A 322 4.39 14.49 -3.79
C VAL A 322 4.42 15.41 -2.58
N GLY A 323 3.71 16.54 -2.63
CA GLY A 323 3.63 17.48 -1.50
C GLY A 323 2.98 16.86 -0.25
N ALA A 324 1.90 16.08 -0.43
CA ALA A 324 1.23 15.40 0.67
C ALA A 324 2.08 14.28 1.29
N VAL A 325 2.74 13.46 0.46
CA VAL A 325 3.66 12.42 0.92
C VAL A 325 4.87 13.05 1.61
N ALA A 326 5.45 14.12 1.07
CA ALA A 326 6.58 14.82 1.70
C ALA A 326 6.20 15.40 3.06
N LEU A 327 5.03 16.05 3.17
CA LEU A 327 4.53 16.58 4.44
C LEU A 327 4.37 15.49 5.50
N LEU A 328 3.74 14.37 5.15
CA LEU A 328 3.58 13.25 6.08
C LEU A 328 4.91 12.53 6.36
N SER A 329 5.83 12.52 5.40
CA SER A 329 7.18 11.95 5.58
C SER A 329 8.03 12.76 6.56
N VAL A 330 7.82 14.08 6.66
CA VAL A 330 8.44 14.90 7.72
C VAL A 330 7.96 14.45 9.09
N PHE A 331 6.64 14.21 9.25
CA PHE A 331 6.10 13.66 10.49
C PHE A 331 6.69 12.27 10.78
N LEU A 332 6.72 11.40 9.78
CA LEU A 332 7.28 10.04 9.88
C LEU A 332 8.76 10.05 10.27
N GLY A 333 9.54 10.97 9.70
CA GLY A 333 10.93 11.21 10.05
C GLY A 333 11.09 11.69 11.50
N GLY A 334 10.20 12.55 11.98
CA GLY A 334 10.15 12.96 13.38
C GLY A 334 9.89 11.80 14.35
N VAL A 335 8.89 10.96 14.05
CA VAL A 335 8.60 9.75 14.83
C VAL A 335 9.77 8.77 14.79
N THR A 336 10.31 8.51 13.60
CA THR A 336 11.47 7.62 13.42
C THR A 336 12.69 8.13 14.19
N TYR A 337 12.94 9.44 14.17
CA TYR A 337 14.01 10.06 14.94
C TYR A 337 13.78 9.90 16.44
N SER A 338 12.56 10.14 16.93
CA SER A 338 12.20 9.92 18.34
C SER A 338 12.38 8.45 18.76
N SER A 339 11.95 7.51 17.93
CA SER A 339 12.15 6.07 18.19
C SER A 339 13.62 5.70 18.22
N TYR A 340 14.43 6.25 17.30
CA TYR A 340 15.87 6.03 17.26
C TYR A 340 16.59 6.59 18.50
N THR A 341 16.25 7.81 18.91
CA THR A 341 16.81 8.40 20.15
C THR A 341 16.39 7.61 21.37
N SER A 342 15.12 7.18 21.44
CA SER A 342 14.62 6.38 22.57
C SER A 342 15.38 5.05 22.69
N ALA A 343 15.59 4.34 21.58
CA ALA A 343 16.36 3.10 21.55
C ALA A 343 17.82 3.29 21.95
N THR A 344 18.44 4.40 21.52
CA THR A 344 19.82 4.75 21.88
C THR A 344 19.93 5.06 23.37
N THR A 345 19.04 5.91 23.90
CA THR A 345 18.97 6.25 25.33
C THR A 345 18.77 5.01 26.20
N GLU A 346 17.91 4.07 25.77
CA GLU A 346 17.71 2.81 26.48
C GLU A 346 18.98 1.94 26.49
N GLN A 347 19.72 1.88 25.37
CA GLN A 347 21.01 1.19 25.30
C GLN A 347 22.07 1.88 26.18
N ASP A 348 22.12 3.21 26.20
CA ASP A 348 23.04 3.99 27.03
C ASP A 348 22.73 3.82 28.52
N ILE A 349 21.44 3.82 28.90
CA ILE A 349 21.00 3.53 30.27
C ILE A 349 21.43 2.12 30.68
N ARG A 350 21.19 1.11 29.84
CA ARG A 350 21.61 -0.28 30.12
C ARG A 350 23.13 -0.38 30.27
N GLY A 351 23.89 0.30 29.41
CA GLY A 351 25.34 0.36 29.48
C GLY A 351 25.85 1.03 30.75
N ALA A 352 25.24 2.15 31.16
CA ALA A 352 25.58 2.87 32.38
C ALA A 352 25.26 2.06 33.65
N VAL A 353 24.11 1.38 33.67
CA VAL A 353 23.74 0.45 34.75
C VAL A 353 24.74 -0.71 34.82
N GLY A 354 25.11 -1.30 33.68
CA GLY A 354 26.12 -2.34 33.59
C GLY A 354 27.46 -1.89 34.16
N GLY A 355 27.96 -0.71 33.76
CA GLY A 355 29.23 -0.18 34.26
C GLY A 355 29.27 0.08 35.77
N VAL A 356 28.17 0.57 36.36
CA VAL A 356 28.08 0.75 37.83
C VAL A 356 28.14 -0.60 38.58
N LEU A 357 27.59 -1.66 37.97
CA LEU A 357 27.55 -3.00 38.55
C LEU A 357 28.84 -3.78 38.36
N GLU A 358 29.58 -3.57 37.25
CA GLU A 358 30.93 -4.13 37.08
C GLU A 358 31.90 -3.65 38.18
N ASP A 359 31.73 -2.42 38.67
CA ASP A 359 32.50 -1.86 39.79
C ASP A 359 32.06 -2.40 41.17
N THR A 360 31.05 -3.29 41.23
CA THR A 360 30.44 -3.77 42.48
C THR A 360 30.48 -5.30 42.54
N GLU A 361 31.53 -5.86 43.16
CA GLU A 361 31.79 -7.32 43.19
C GLU A 361 30.62 -8.15 43.80
N GLU A 362 29.81 -7.56 44.67
CA GLU A 362 28.72 -8.22 45.40
C GLU A 362 27.37 -8.19 44.65
N ALA A 363 27.34 -7.61 43.44
CA ALA A 363 26.11 -7.32 42.69
C ALA A 363 26.20 -7.79 41.23
N THR A 364 25.23 -8.58 40.78
CA THR A 364 25.11 -9.03 39.38
C THR A 364 23.85 -8.44 38.74
N LEU A 365 23.95 -7.90 37.52
CA LEU A 365 22.78 -7.42 36.78
C LEU A 365 21.91 -8.59 36.33
N LEU A 366 20.65 -8.63 36.76
CA LEU A 366 19.69 -9.65 36.33
C LEU A 366 18.75 -9.12 35.23
N ASP A 367 18.22 -7.90 35.39
CA ASP A 367 17.30 -7.28 34.43
C ASP A 367 17.33 -5.74 34.51
N VAL A 368 17.07 -5.09 33.38
CA VAL A 368 16.81 -3.64 33.30
C VAL A 368 15.53 -3.42 32.52
N SER A 369 14.47 -3.10 33.25
CA SER A 369 13.14 -2.81 32.72
C SER A 369 12.91 -1.29 32.68
N ILE A 370 12.94 -0.70 31.48
CA ILE A 370 12.69 0.73 31.28
C ILE A 370 11.20 0.93 30.97
N HIS A 371 10.54 1.75 31.78
CA HIS A 371 9.14 2.08 31.59
C HIS A 371 9.03 3.50 31.02
N THR A 372 8.58 3.55 29.77
CA THR A 372 8.37 4.77 29.00
C THR A 372 6.89 5.11 28.98
N THR A 373 6.53 6.40 29.07
CA THR A 373 5.14 6.84 28.89
C THR A 373 4.97 7.41 27.49
N ASN A 374 4.23 6.72 26.64
CA ASN A 374 3.91 7.15 25.27
C ASN A 374 2.63 8.01 25.26
N GLU A 375 2.67 9.15 25.96
CA GLU A 375 1.52 10.08 25.99
C GLU A 375 1.36 10.80 24.64
N TYR A 376 2.44 10.94 23.87
CA TYR A 376 2.45 11.55 22.54
C TYR A 376 3.28 10.73 21.55
N VAL A 377 2.82 10.66 20.29
CA VAL A 377 3.46 9.90 19.17
C VAL A 377 4.91 10.33 18.89
N LEU A 378 5.27 11.57 19.26
CA LEU A 378 6.53 12.21 18.92
C LEU A 378 7.53 12.28 20.09
N PHE A 379 7.12 11.95 21.31
CA PHE A 379 7.96 12.13 22.50
C PHE A 379 7.75 10.97 23.47
N SER A 380 8.68 10.03 23.42
CA SER A 380 8.75 8.87 24.31
C SER A 380 9.88 9.11 25.31
N GLU A 381 9.53 9.46 26.55
CA GLU A 381 10.51 9.76 27.59
C GLU A 381 10.52 8.68 28.68
N PRO A 382 11.69 8.16 29.08
CA PRO A 382 11.79 7.21 30.18
C PRO A 382 11.43 7.93 31.48
N ARG A 383 10.41 7.42 32.19
CA ARG A 383 9.98 8.00 33.49
C ARG A 383 10.38 7.15 34.68
N ARG A 384 10.59 5.85 34.46
CA ARG A 384 10.98 4.91 35.51
C ARG A 384 11.88 3.83 34.97
N VAL A 385 13.02 3.63 35.61
CA VAL A 385 13.94 2.52 35.30
C VAL A 385 13.92 1.57 36.48
N VAL A 386 13.57 0.31 36.24
CA VAL A 386 13.61 -0.74 37.25
C VAL A 386 14.85 -1.58 36.99
N VAL A 387 15.82 -1.52 37.90
CA VAL A 387 17.04 -2.32 37.83
C VAL A 387 16.90 -3.49 38.81
N THR A 388 16.96 -4.71 38.30
CA THR A 388 16.95 -5.93 39.12
C THR A 388 18.37 -6.44 39.27
N VAL A 389 18.85 -6.51 40.50
CA VAL A 389 20.23 -6.84 40.87
C VAL A 389 20.23 -8.08 41.75
N GLY A 390 20.99 -9.09 41.35
CA GLY A 390 21.31 -10.26 42.16
C GLY A 390 22.39 -9.91 43.17
N VAL A 391 22.20 -10.23 44.44
CA VAL A 391 23.18 -9.97 45.51
C VAL A 391 23.54 -11.25 46.25
N THR A 392 24.82 -11.39 46.58
CA THR A 392 25.35 -12.51 47.38
C THR A 392 25.76 -11.98 48.76
N GLY A 393 24.78 -11.74 49.63
CA GLY A 393 25.00 -11.24 51.00
C GLY A 393 24.26 -9.93 51.31
N ASP A 394 24.93 -9.02 52.03
CA ASP A 394 24.35 -7.74 52.45
C ASP A 394 24.16 -6.77 51.28
N ARG A 395 23.21 -5.84 51.42
CA ARG A 395 22.91 -4.86 50.39
C ARG A 395 24.08 -3.89 50.22
N PRO A 396 24.61 -3.71 48.99
CA PRO A 396 25.68 -2.76 48.75
C PRO A 396 25.24 -1.34 49.14
N PRO A 397 26.02 -0.62 49.97
CA PRO A 397 25.71 0.76 50.34
C PRO A 397 25.79 1.66 49.10
N ASP A 398 24.89 2.65 49.03
CA ASP A 398 24.84 3.70 47.99
C ASP A 398 24.65 3.24 46.54
N LEU A 399 24.42 1.94 46.28
CA LEU A 399 24.20 1.43 44.92
C LEU A 399 22.99 2.08 44.24
N ALA A 400 21.91 2.28 45.00
CA ALA A 400 20.71 2.95 44.47
C ALA A 400 21.00 4.39 44.02
N GLU A 401 21.72 5.17 44.82
CA GLU A 401 22.08 6.56 44.46
C GLU A 401 23.12 6.64 43.34
N ARG A 402 24.00 5.63 43.22
CA ARG A 402 24.96 5.53 42.10
C ARG A 402 24.25 5.21 40.79
N LEU A 403 23.29 4.28 40.82
CA LEU A 403 22.46 3.93 39.67
C LEU A 403 21.58 5.10 39.25
N ASP A 404 20.92 5.76 40.20
CA ASP A 404 20.11 6.97 39.99
C ASP A 404 20.90 8.06 39.24
N ARG A 405 22.08 8.45 39.77
CA ARG A 405 22.97 9.43 39.12
C ARG A 405 23.54 8.98 37.78
N ALA A 406 23.65 7.68 37.53
CA ALA A 406 24.12 7.16 36.25
C ALA A 406 23.02 7.21 35.20
N VAL A 407 21.80 6.81 35.57
CA VAL A 407 20.61 6.85 34.72
C VAL A 407 20.25 8.28 34.38
N ASP A 408 20.19 9.20 35.35
CA ASP A 408 19.84 10.61 35.13
C ASP A 408 20.81 11.31 34.16
N ARG A 409 22.11 11.00 34.28
CA ARG A 409 23.13 11.56 33.38
C ARG A 409 22.95 11.10 31.94
N MET A 410 22.55 9.85 31.72
CA MET A 410 22.33 9.32 30.37
C MET A 410 20.97 9.75 29.82
N ALA A 411 19.93 9.77 30.65
CA ALA A 411 18.60 10.20 30.27
C ALA A 411 18.51 11.72 30.02
N GLY A 412 19.44 12.50 30.58
CA GLY A 412 19.45 13.97 30.47
C GLY A 412 18.34 14.65 31.30
N GLN A 413 17.67 13.90 32.16
CA GLN A 413 16.58 14.32 33.03
C GLN A 413 16.50 13.42 34.26
N ASP A 414 15.73 13.84 35.27
CA ASP A 414 15.44 13.05 36.47
C ASP A 414 14.48 11.90 36.12
N VAL A 415 14.96 10.66 36.25
CA VAL A 415 14.22 9.43 35.96
C VAL A 415 14.16 8.60 37.22
N GLY A 416 12.96 8.33 37.74
CA GLY A 416 12.82 7.56 38.97
C GLY A 416 13.43 6.16 38.86
N VAL A 417 14.56 5.93 39.54
CA VAL A 417 15.22 4.62 39.57
C VAL A 417 14.72 3.76 40.72
N GLN A 418 14.21 2.58 40.40
CA GLN A 418 13.83 1.57 41.38
C GLN A 418 14.81 0.40 41.31
N VAL A 419 15.56 0.17 42.39
CA VAL A 419 16.46 -0.99 42.50
C VAL A 419 15.76 -2.12 43.25
N ARG A 420 15.70 -3.30 42.62
CA ARG A 420 15.18 -4.54 43.19
C ARG A 420 16.34 -5.47 43.49
N TYR A 421 16.55 -5.75 44.77
CA TYR A 421 17.56 -6.71 45.23
C TYR A 421 16.94 -8.10 45.27
N VAL A 422 17.56 -9.05 44.57
CA VAL A 422 17.19 -10.46 44.56
C VAL A 422 18.35 -11.23 45.17
N GLU A 423 18.11 -11.98 46.24
CA GLU A 423 19.14 -12.82 46.83
C GLU A 423 19.44 -14.01 45.91
N THR A 424 20.71 -14.21 45.58
CA THR A 424 21.15 -15.26 44.66
C THR A 424 22.16 -16.17 45.33
N GLU A 425 21.87 -17.47 45.33
CA GLU A 425 22.77 -18.51 45.83
C GLU A 425 23.36 -19.29 44.66
N THR A 426 24.69 -19.29 44.52
CA THR A 426 25.38 -20.06 43.49
C THR A 426 25.73 -21.43 44.06
N VAL A 427 25.07 -22.48 43.59
CA VAL A 427 25.40 -23.86 43.94
C VAL A 427 26.50 -24.34 43.00
N GLY A 428 27.67 -24.65 43.56
CA GLY A 428 28.85 -25.18 42.85
C GLY A 428 28.81 -26.70 42.65
#